data_AF-A0A1Y1K254-F1
#
_entry.id   AF-A0A1Y1K254-F1
#
_cell.length_a   1.000
_cell.length_b   1.000
_cell.length_c   1.000
_cell.angle_alpha   90.00
_cell.angle_beta   90.00
_cell.angle_gamma   90.00
#
_symmetry.space_group_name_H-M   'P 1'
#
loop_
_entity.id
_entity.type
_entity.pdbx_description
1 polymer ?
#
loop_
_entity_poly.entity_id
_entity_poly.type
_entity_poly.pdbx_seq_one_letter_code
_entity_poly.pdbx_strand_id
1 'polypeptide(L)'
;MLICLTQQKYVSLGTKSVLSYETALLTTIWCLANQESFRGIADRFGLGKGNCHEVVMRVMKILYNERGRFILWPNDYKKNVDEFNQCRGQNSFPGVIGCVDGTHIPIPGSGSDNSYYNRKGFHSVILQGVCNAKLQFMDIFCGFPGSCHDANVWKQSPVYELLKSSNIPADLHLLGDSAYPLDTFLMCPFRDNGHLTNAQKKFNVTLSSTRVVIEMAYGRLKQKFRRLKYLQVEKVEYAKYYIMAACVLHNVCIDEDDNQDSSCSNASEDINAGSVGEELVNSAAKEKRLEIMQNLL
;
A
#
# COMPACT_ATOMS: atom_id res chain seq x y z
N MET A 1 -0.93 13.82 15.81
CA MET A 1 -0.22 12.74 16.58
C MET A 1 1.30 12.63 16.33
N LEU A 2 1.74 12.58 15.06
CA LEU A 2 3.09 12.16 14.63
C LEU A 2 4.30 12.72 15.43
N ILE A 3 4.36 14.04 15.65
CA ILE A 3 5.57 14.75 16.14
C ILE A 3 6.12 14.18 17.44
N CYS A 4 5.27 13.93 18.44
CA CYS A 4 5.69 13.49 19.78
C CYS A 4 6.46 12.15 19.74
N LEU A 5 6.00 11.22 18.90
CA LEU A 5 6.57 9.87 18.77
C LEU A 5 7.96 9.87 18.11
N THR A 6 8.18 10.77 17.16
CA THR A 6 9.38 10.80 16.31
C THR A 6 10.43 11.80 16.81
N GLN A 7 10.03 12.85 17.51
CA GLN A 7 10.92 13.85 18.12
C GLN A 7 11.91 13.23 19.12
N GLN A 8 11.42 12.37 20.02
CA GLN A 8 12.28 11.69 21.01
C GLN A 8 13.38 10.88 20.32
N LYS A 9 13.04 10.12 19.26
CA LYS A 9 13.99 9.30 18.51
C LYS A 9 14.97 10.14 17.68
N TYR A 10 14.56 11.29 17.18
CA TYR A 10 15.46 12.23 16.49
C TYR A 10 16.52 12.79 17.44
N VAL A 11 16.13 13.19 18.65
CA VAL A 11 17.06 13.68 19.69
C VAL A 11 18.02 12.57 20.14
N SER A 12 17.50 11.36 20.41
CA SER A 12 18.33 10.24 20.92
C SER A 12 19.40 9.74 19.94
N LEU A 13 19.25 9.98 18.64
CA LEU A 13 20.25 9.61 17.62
C LEU A 13 21.47 10.57 17.58
N GLY A 14 21.34 11.77 18.16
CA GLY A 14 22.45 12.69 18.42
C GLY A 14 23.21 13.26 17.20
N THR A 15 24.38 13.82 17.47
CA THR A 15 25.41 14.37 16.54
C THR A 15 25.13 15.69 15.79
N LYS A 16 26.09 16.61 15.99
CA LYS A 16 26.54 17.79 15.21
C LYS A 16 25.57 18.87 14.73
N SER A 17 24.39 18.61 14.19
CA SER A 17 23.52 19.68 13.66
C SER A 17 22.47 20.14 14.67
N VAL A 18 22.54 21.43 15.05
CA VAL A 18 21.61 22.08 15.99
C VAL A 18 20.33 22.51 15.27
N LEU A 19 19.62 21.53 14.70
CA LEU A 19 18.36 21.75 13.99
C LEU A 19 17.19 21.24 14.85
N SER A 20 16.12 22.03 14.98
CA SER A 20 14.92 21.59 15.68
C SER A 20 14.28 20.40 14.95
N TYR A 21 13.59 19.54 15.70
CA TYR A 21 12.90 18.41 15.09
C TYR A 21 11.81 18.86 14.11
N GLU A 22 11.14 19.98 14.40
CA GLU A 22 10.11 20.57 13.54
C GLU A 22 10.69 20.99 12.19
N THR A 23 11.81 21.71 12.16
CA THR A 23 12.47 22.10 10.91
C THR A 23 12.99 20.86 10.15
N ALA A 24 13.53 19.86 10.86
CA ALA A 24 13.94 18.59 10.25
C ALA A 24 12.78 17.83 9.59
N LEU A 25 11.62 17.75 10.27
CA LEU A 25 10.40 17.14 9.75
C LEU A 25 9.85 17.92 8.56
N LEU A 26 9.76 19.25 8.64
CA LEU A 26 9.30 20.12 7.55
C LEU A 26 10.20 20.01 6.32
N THR A 27 11.52 19.97 6.49
CA THR A 27 12.49 19.72 5.40
C THR A 27 12.23 18.38 4.72
N THR A 28 11.90 17.35 5.51
CA THR A 28 11.64 15.99 5.04
C THR A 28 10.30 15.87 4.30
N ILE A 29 9.23 16.47 4.84
CA ILE A 29 7.92 16.55 4.20
C ILE A 29 8.04 17.33 2.88
N TRP A 30 8.75 18.46 2.89
CA TRP A 30 8.99 19.26 1.67
C TRP A 30 9.78 18.47 0.61
N CYS A 31 10.78 17.69 1.03
CA CYS A 31 11.55 16.82 0.14
C CYS A 31 10.69 15.74 -0.52
N LEU A 32 9.74 15.14 0.20
CA LEU A 32 8.81 14.13 -0.32
C LEU A 32 7.68 14.73 -1.18
N ALA A 33 7.15 15.89 -0.77
CA ALA A 33 6.06 16.58 -1.46
C ALA A 33 6.48 17.15 -2.83
N ASN A 34 7.74 17.56 -2.98
CA ASN A 34 8.26 18.25 -4.16
C ASN A 34 9.30 17.44 -4.93
N GLN A 35 9.67 17.93 -6.12
CA GLN A 35 10.78 17.40 -6.93
C GLN A 35 12.02 18.31 -6.95
N GLU A 36 12.11 19.27 -6.03
CA GLU A 36 13.29 20.13 -5.87
C GLU A 36 14.57 19.32 -5.63
N SER A 37 15.72 19.81 -6.10
CA SER A 37 17.00 19.19 -5.79
C SER A 37 17.39 19.43 -4.33
N PHE A 38 18.24 18.56 -3.77
CA PHE A 38 18.78 18.75 -2.41
C PHE A 38 19.52 20.08 -2.21
N ARG A 39 19.95 20.77 -3.28
CA ARG A 39 20.47 22.13 -3.20
C ARG A 39 19.35 23.13 -2.90
N GLY A 40 18.31 23.18 -3.74
CA GLY A 40 17.18 24.11 -3.55
C GLY A 40 16.43 23.89 -2.24
N ILE A 41 16.31 22.64 -1.77
CA ILE A 41 15.76 22.33 -0.45
C ILE A 41 16.68 22.84 0.67
N ALA A 42 18.00 22.66 0.54
CA ALA A 42 18.94 23.15 1.54
C ALA A 42 18.93 24.68 1.62
N ASP A 43 18.97 25.36 0.47
CA ASP A 43 18.88 26.82 0.34
C ASP A 43 17.58 27.35 0.98
N ARG A 44 16.44 26.66 0.75
CA ARG A 44 15.11 26.99 1.31
C ARG A 44 15.03 26.89 2.84
N PHE A 45 15.76 25.95 3.45
CA PHE A 45 15.72 25.70 4.90
C PHE A 45 16.97 26.23 5.64
N GLY A 46 17.83 27.02 4.99
CA GLY A 46 19.04 27.59 5.59
C GLY A 46 20.13 26.55 5.92
N LEU A 47 20.17 25.44 5.19
CA LEU A 47 21.07 24.31 5.43
C LEU A 47 22.18 24.24 4.38
N GLY A 48 23.32 23.64 4.72
CA GLY A 48 24.25 23.12 3.73
C GLY A 48 23.71 21.84 3.07
N LYS A 49 23.93 21.65 1.75
CA LYS A 49 23.42 20.50 0.97
C LYS A 49 23.62 19.14 1.66
N GLY A 50 24.81 18.90 2.23
CA GLY A 50 25.11 17.65 2.96
C GLY A 50 24.24 17.45 4.20
N ASN A 51 24.18 18.46 5.08
CA ASN A 51 23.33 18.44 6.26
C ASN A 51 21.84 18.27 5.90
N CYS A 52 21.37 18.91 4.83
CA CYS A 52 20.00 18.73 4.32
C CYS A 52 19.72 17.25 3.96
N HIS A 53 20.62 16.60 3.21
CA HIS A 53 20.49 15.18 2.89
C HIS A 53 20.56 14.28 4.14
N GLU A 54 21.48 14.53 5.06
CA GLU A 54 21.60 13.78 6.32
C GLU A 54 20.34 13.91 7.20
N VAL A 55 19.81 15.12 7.36
CA VAL A 55 18.59 15.40 8.13
C VAL A 55 17.39 14.68 7.51
N VAL A 56 17.18 14.80 6.21
CA VAL A 56 16.07 14.15 5.49
C VAL A 56 16.17 12.62 5.61
N MET A 57 17.34 12.04 5.36
CA MET A 57 17.55 10.59 5.49
C MET A 57 17.44 10.11 6.95
N ARG A 58 17.77 10.94 7.95
CA ARG A 58 17.59 10.63 9.38
C ARG A 58 16.11 10.54 9.72
N VAL A 59 15.29 11.52 9.32
CA VAL A 59 13.84 11.50 9.57
C VAL A 59 13.15 10.38 8.79
N MET A 60 13.51 10.13 7.53
CA MET A 60 12.97 9.00 6.75
C MET A 60 13.27 7.64 7.40
N LYS A 61 14.46 7.45 8.00
CA LYS A 61 14.80 6.24 8.77
C LYS A 61 13.97 6.12 10.05
N ILE A 62 13.68 7.22 10.74
CA ILE A 62 12.77 7.21 11.90
C ILE A 62 11.35 6.81 11.48
N LEU A 63 10.82 7.41 10.41
CA LEU A 63 9.50 7.06 9.86
C LEU A 63 9.43 5.61 9.39
N TYR A 64 10.49 5.11 8.75
CA TYR A 64 10.60 3.68 8.37
C TYR A 64 10.60 2.74 9.58
N ASN A 65 11.23 3.14 10.70
CA ASN A 65 11.26 2.33 11.92
C ASN A 65 9.89 2.37 12.65
N GLU A 66 9.24 3.53 12.74
CA GLU A 66 7.91 3.65 13.35
C GLU A 66 6.74 3.26 12.42
N ARG A 67 7.01 2.77 11.20
CA ARG A 67 5.99 2.46 10.18
C ARG A 67 4.81 1.62 10.70
N GLY A 68 5.10 0.64 11.57
CA GLY A 68 4.12 -0.26 12.19
C GLY A 68 3.22 0.38 13.24
N ARG A 69 3.25 1.71 13.40
CA ARG A 69 2.24 2.49 14.13
C ARG A 69 1.19 3.13 13.22
N PHE A 70 1.47 3.21 11.92
CA PHE A 70 0.70 3.99 10.93
C PHE A 70 0.21 3.13 9.76
N ILE A 71 1.02 2.15 9.37
CA ILE A 71 0.66 1.07 8.44
C ILE A 71 0.47 -0.16 9.31
N LEU A 72 -0.80 -0.52 9.53
CA LEU A 72 -1.24 -1.55 10.46
C LEU A 72 -2.11 -2.56 9.73
N TRP A 73 -1.81 -3.85 9.88
CA TRP A 73 -2.72 -4.90 9.51
C TRP A 73 -3.91 -4.93 10.51
N PRO A 74 -5.16 -5.04 10.05
CA PRO A 74 -6.31 -5.11 10.93
C PRO A 74 -6.33 -6.40 11.78
N ASN A 75 -6.63 -6.25 13.07
CA ASN A 75 -6.89 -7.40 13.96
C ASN A 75 -8.34 -7.92 13.85
N ASP A 76 -9.26 -7.06 13.39
CA ASP A 76 -10.64 -7.36 13.08
C ASP A 76 -10.96 -6.79 11.69
N TYR A 77 -11.54 -7.62 10.84
CA TYR A 77 -11.87 -7.29 9.45
C TYR A 77 -13.26 -6.66 9.29
N LYS A 78 -14.15 -6.78 10.28
CA LYS A 78 -15.56 -6.35 10.23
C LYS A 78 -15.70 -4.89 9.80
N LYS A 79 -14.94 -3.98 10.41
CA LYS A 79 -14.88 -2.57 10.02
C LYS A 79 -14.54 -2.38 8.53
N ASN A 80 -13.55 -3.10 8.01
CA ASN A 80 -13.16 -2.97 6.60
C ASN A 80 -14.29 -3.45 5.68
N VAL A 81 -14.91 -4.59 6.01
CA VAL A 81 -16.03 -5.17 5.25
C VAL A 81 -17.22 -4.20 5.24
N ASP A 82 -17.54 -3.60 6.39
CA ASP A 82 -18.58 -2.57 6.50
C ASP A 82 -18.26 -1.33 5.65
N GLU A 83 -17.02 -0.82 5.68
CA GLU A 83 -16.60 0.32 4.86
C GLU A 83 -16.65 -0.01 3.34
N PHE A 84 -16.22 -1.21 2.93
CA PHE A 84 -16.32 -1.67 1.54
C PHE A 84 -17.77 -1.85 1.09
N ASN A 85 -18.63 -2.41 1.95
CA ASN A 85 -20.06 -2.56 1.70
C ASN A 85 -20.74 -1.18 1.53
N GLN A 86 -20.39 -0.20 2.36
CA GLN A 86 -20.90 1.17 2.28
C GLN A 86 -20.47 1.89 0.99
N CYS A 87 -19.25 1.65 0.47
CA CYS A 87 -18.73 2.36 -0.71
C CYS A 87 -19.53 2.18 -2.01
N ARG A 88 -20.25 1.05 -2.21
CA ARG A 88 -21.09 0.81 -3.40
C ARG A 88 -22.51 0.29 -3.07
N GLY A 89 -22.86 0.12 -1.80
CA GLY A 89 -24.15 -0.41 -1.36
C GLY A 89 -24.44 -1.78 -1.95
N GLN A 90 -25.59 -1.93 -2.61
CA GLN A 90 -26.01 -3.17 -3.28
C GLN A 90 -25.09 -3.62 -4.45
N ASN A 91 -24.16 -2.77 -4.90
CA ASN A 91 -23.17 -3.11 -5.93
C ASN A 91 -21.75 -3.35 -5.37
N SER A 92 -21.60 -3.48 -4.05
CA SER A 92 -20.34 -3.84 -3.42
C SER A 92 -19.98 -5.30 -3.68
N PHE A 93 -18.69 -5.59 -3.87
CA PHE A 93 -18.22 -6.98 -3.86
C PHE A 93 -18.25 -7.48 -2.40
N PRO A 94 -18.87 -8.65 -2.11
CA PRO A 94 -19.05 -9.12 -0.73
C PRO A 94 -17.73 -9.57 -0.09
N GLY A 95 -17.62 -9.49 1.25
CA GLY A 95 -16.52 -10.09 2.01
C GLY A 95 -15.13 -9.44 1.82
N VAL A 96 -15.05 -8.24 1.25
CA VAL A 96 -13.78 -7.58 0.95
C VAL A 96 -13.15 -6.99 2.20
N ILE A 97 -11.97 -7.48 2.57
CA ILE A 97 -11.18 -6.94 3.70
C ILE A 97 -10.13 -5.92 3.26
N GLY A 98 -9.87 -5.81 1.96
CA GLY A 98 -8.86 -4.92 1.37
C GLY A 98 -8.63 -5.17 -0.12
N CYS A 99 -8.00 -4.21 -0.79
CA CYS A 99 -7.60 -4.33 -2.19
C CYS A 99 -6.07 -4.28 -2.30
N VAL A 100 -5.47 -5.24 -3.04
CA VAL A 100 -4.03 -5.32 -3.26
C VAL A 100 -3.68 -4.96 -4.70
N ASP A 101 -2.61 -4.19 -4.89
CA ASP A 101 -2.00 -3.97 -6.20
C ASP A 101 -0.51 -3.56 -6.12
N GLY A 102 0.20 -3.75 -7.23
CA GLY A 102 1.56 -3.29 -7.45
C GLY A 102 1.60 -1.92 -8.16
N THR A 103 2.60 -1.11 -7.84
CA THR A 103 2.88 0.12 -8.57
C THR A 103 4.38 0.34 -8.74
N HIS A 104 4.80 0.75 -9.94
CA HIS A 104 6.19 1.12 -10.19
C HIS A 104 6.48 2.51 -9.62
N ILE A 105 7.61 2.65 -8.95
CA ILE A 105 8.24 3.91 -8.56
C ILE A 105 9.45 4.12 -9.48
N PRO A 106 9.42 5.06 -10.45
CA PRO A 106 10.54 5.25 -11.38
C PRO A 106 11.80 5.71 -10.65
N ILE A 107 12.96 5.21 -11.06
CA ILE A 107 14.28 5.56 -10.52
C ILE A 107 15.28 5.89 -11.66
N PRO A 108 16.44 6.50 -11.36
CA PRO A 108 17.58 6.52 -12.28
C PRO A 108 17.97 5.12 -12.74
N GLY A 109 18.48 5.01 -13.97
CA GLY A 109 18.95 3.74 -14.52
C GLY A 109 20.24 3.27 -13.85
N SER A 110 20.19 2.09 -13.26
CA SER A 110 21.37 1.32 -12.85
C SER A 110 22.09 0.81 -14.11
N GLY A 111 23.04 1.58 -14.63
CA GLY A 111 23.53 1.48 -16.02
C GLY A 111 24.08 0.12 -16.51
N SER A 112 24.32 -0.85 -15.62
CA SER A 112 24.68 -2.23 -15.95
C SER A 112 23.69 -3.30 -15.43
N ASP A 113 22.71 -2.91 -14.60
CA ASP A 113 21.73 -3.82 -13.99
C ASP A 113 20.33 -3.55 -14.55
N ASN A 114 19.97 -4.38 -15.53
CA ASN A 114 18.68 -4.35 -16.20
C ASN A 114 17.53 -4.94 -15.36
N SER A 115 17.78 -5.50 -14.16
CA SER A 115 16.71 -6.08 -13.33
C SER A 115 15.65 -5.05 -12.91
N TYR A 116 16.03 -3.77 -12.82
CA TYR A 116 15.10 -2.67 -12.52
C TYR A 116 14.32 -2.19 -13.75
N TYR A 117 14.71 -2.58 -14.97
CA TYR A 117 14.05 -2.18 -16.21
C TYR A 117 12.73 -2.94 -16.39
N ASN A 118 11.62 -2.21 -16.45
CA ASN A 118 10.28 -2.78 -16.48
C ASN A 118 9.71 -2.94 -17.90
N ARG A 119 8.60 -3.67 -17.98
CA ARG A 119 7.82 -3.92 -19.21
C ARG A 119 7.24 -2.66 -19.87
N LYS A 120 7.30 -1.51 -19.20
CA LYS A 120 6.83 -0.20 -19.66
C LYS A 120 7.98 0.70 -20.12
N GLY A 121 9.21 0.17 -20.24
CA GLY A 121 10.35 0.84 -20.84
C GLY A 121 11.14 1.77 -19.92
N PHE A 122 11.04 1.62 -18.60
CA PHE A 122 11.79 2.47 -17.66
C PHE A 122 12.30 1.70 -16.42
N HIS A 123 13.34 2.25 -15.79
CA HIS A 123 13.90 1.71 -14.54
C HIS A 123 13.00 2.08 -13.35
N SER A 124 12.66 1.09 -12.52
CA SER A 124 11.76 1.27 -11.38
C SER A 124 12.02 0.26 -10.27
N VAL A 125 11.63 0.62 -9.04
CA VAL A 125 11.35 -0.35 -7.98
C VAL A 125 9.84 -0.58 -7.87
N ILE A 126 9.44 -1.77 -7.45
CA ILE A 126 8.06 -2.12 -7.17
C ILE A 126 7.70 -1.72 -5.74
N LEU A 127 6.51 -1.15 -5.60
CA LEU A 127 5.76 -0.94 -4.36
C LEU A 127 4.48 -1.77 -4.47
N GLN A 128 4.36 -2.83 -3.69
CA GLN A 128 3.10 -3.53 -3.43
C GLN A 128 2.48 -2.93 -2.16
N GLY A 129 1.15 -2.86 -2.13
CA GLY A 129 0.42 -2.36 -0.99
C GLY A 129 -1.00 -2.91 -0.96
N VAL A 130 -1.53 -3.05 0.25
CA VAL A 130 -2.92 -3.43 0.52
C VAL A 130 -3.60 -2.23 1.17
N CYS A 131 -4.76 -1.78 0.67
CA CYS A 131 -5.52 -0.70 1.28
C CYS A 131 -6.94 -1.08 1.69
N ASN A 132 -7.49 -0.35 2.67
CA ASN A 132 -8.91 -0.36 3.01
C ASN A 132 -9.71 0.55 2.07
N ALA A 133 -11.03 0.53 2.22
CA ALA A 133 -11.95 1.40 1.46
C ALA A 133 -11.64 2.90 1.65
N LYS A 134 -11.14 3.30 2.83
CA LYS A 134 -10.66 4.66 3.15
C LYS A 134 -9.33 5.05 2.50
N LEU A 135 -8.76 4.21 1.63
CA LEU A 135 -7.53 4.46 0.87
C LEU A 135 -6.26 4.49 1.75
N GLN A 136 -6.33 4.01 2.99
CA GLN A 136 -5.19 3.88 3.91
C GLN A 136 -4.47 2.55 3.64
N PHE A 137 -3.14 2.56 3.66
CA PHE A 137 -2.34 1.35 3.45
C PHE A 137 -2.21 0.53 4.76
N MET A 138 -2.63 -0.72 4.72
CA MET A 138 -2.58 -1.67 5.87
C MET A 138 -1.32 -2.54 5.84
N ASP A 139 -0.84 -2.87 4.63
CA ASP A 139 0.49 -3.43 4.39
C ASP A 139 1.18 -2.67 3.24
N ILE A 140 2.51 -2.58 3.32
CA ILE A 140 3.38 -2.01 2.28
C ILE A 140 4.65 -2.86 2.17
N PHE A 141 4.88 -3.43 0.98
CA PHE A 141 6.07 -4.20 0.65
C PHE A 141 6.76 -3.60 -0.58
N CYS A 142 8.02 -3.19 -0.46
CA CYS A 142 8.69 -2.41 -1.51
C CYS A 142 10.19 -2.66 -1.63
N GLY A 143 10.74 -2.34 -2.81
CA GLY A 143 12.17 -2.45 -3.13
C GLY A 143 12.52 -3.57 -4.12
N PHE A 144 11.54 -4.32 -4.61
CA PHE A 144 11.75 -5.33 -5.65
C PHE A 144 12.11 -4.69 -7.00
N PRO A 145 12.98 -5.31 -7.83
CA PRO A 145 13.32 -4.79 -9.15
C PRO A 145 12.12 -4.75 -10.11
N GLY A 146 12.04 -3.70 -10.93
CA GLY A 146 10.91 -3.43 -11.83
C GLY A 146 10.63 -4.46 -12.93
N SER A 147 11.53 -5.42 -13.17
CA SER A 147 11.27 -6.56 -14.06
C SER A 147 10.47 -7.69 -13.40
N CYS A 148 10.36 -7.71 -12.06
CA CYS A 148 9.66 -8.77 -11.33
C CYS A 148 8.15 -8.76 -11.60
N HIS A 149 7.55 -9.95 -11.59
CA HIS A 149 6.09 -10.14 -11.68
C HIS A 149 5.42 -9.91 -10.33
N ASP A 150 4.22 -9.32 -10.34
CA ASP A 150 3.43 -9.07 -9.14
C ASP A 150 3.13 -10.36 -8.36
N ALA A 151 2.79 -11.47 -9.02
CA ALA A 151 2.67 -12.80 -8.38
C ALA A 151 3.94 -13.28 -7.65
N ASN A 152 5.13 -12.86 -8.08
CA ASN A 152 6.39 -13.21 -7.42
C ASN A 152 6.72 -12.26 -6.27
N VAL A 153 6.33 -10.98 -6.36
CA VAL A 153 6.42 -10.02 -5.25
C VAL A 153 5.44 -10.41 -4.14
N TRP A 154 4.21 -10.78 -4.53
CA TRP A 154 3.16 -11.27 -3.64
C TRP A 154 3.63 -12.42 -2.76
N LYS A 155 4.10 -13.51 -3.38
CA LYS A 155 4.60 -14.71 -2.67
C LYS A 155 5.86 -14.47 -1.81
N GLN A 156 6.51 -13.32 -1.92
CA GLN A 156 7.65 -12.94 -1.09
C GLN A 156 7.29 -11.84 -0.07
N SER A 157 6.07 -11.31 -0.11
CA SER A 157 5.60 -10.29 0.81
C SER A 157 5.21 -10.92 2.15
N PRO A 158 5.58 -10.33 3.31
CA PRO A 158 5.22 -10.89 4.62
C PRO A 158 3.71 -11.04 4.83
N VAL A 159 2.89 -10.21 4.17
CA VAL A 159 1.44 -10.32 4.20
C VAL A 159 0.92 -11.61 3.55
N TYR A 160 1.61 -12.20 2.57
CA TYR A 160 1.19 -13.48 1.98
C TYR A 160 1.30 -14.63 2.99
N GLU A 161 2.42 -14.74 3.71
CA GLU A 161 2.59 -15.75 4.76
C GLU A 161 1.69 -15.46 5.97
N LEU A 162 1.41 -14.19 6.28
CA LEU A 162 0.40 -13.81 7.28
C LEU A 162 -1.00 -14.30 6.88
N LEU A 163 -1.45 -14.03 5.66
CA LEU A 163 -2.76 -14.46 5.16
C LEU A 163 -2.87 -15.98 5.07
N LYS A 164 -1.79 -16.68 4.68
CA LYS A 164 -1.74 -18.15 4.59
C LYS A 164 -1.75 -18.84 5.97
N SER A 165 -1.14 -18.22 6.99
CA SER A 165 -1.11 -18.75 8.36
C SER A 165 -2.28 -18.28 9.23
N SER A 166 -3.00 -17.22 8.81
CA SER A 166 -4.21 -16.74 9.47
C SER A 166 -5.42 -17.55 9.05
N ASN A 167 -6.20 -18.02 10.03
CA ASN A 167 -7.54 -18.55 9.79
C ASN A 167 -8.52 -17.38 9.51
N ILE A 168 -8.37 -16.76 8.35
CA ILE A 168 -9.31 -15.74 7.84
C ILE A 168 -10.65 -16.45 7.59
N PRO A 169 -11.78 -15.88 8.02
CA PRO A 169 -13.10 -16.45 7.76
C PRO A 169 -13.32 -16.77 6.27
N ALA A 170 -13.99 -17.89 5.99
CA ALA A 170 -14.01 -18.50 4.66
C ALA A 170 -14.68 -17.64 3.58
N ASP A 171 -15.56 -16.73 3.97
CA ASP A 171 -16.19 -15.70 3.14
C ASP A 171 -15.22 -14.54 2.83
N LEU A 172 -14.44 -14.11 3.81
CA LEU A 172 -13.57 -12.94 3.74
C LEU A 172 -12.34 -13.11 2.84
N HIS A 173 -11.91 -12.04 2.16
CA HIS A 173 -10.78 -12.07 1.23
C HIS A 173 -10.31 -10.66 0.78
N LEU A 174 -9.10 -10.61 0.20
CA LEU A 174 -8.60 -9.47 -0.56
C LEU A 174 -9.03 -9.53 -2.03
N LEU A 175 -9.06 -8.38 -2.71
CA LEU A 175 -9.22 -8.29 -4.16
C LEU A 175 -7.91 -7.96 -4.89
N GLY A 176 -7.48 -8.87 -5.79
CA GLY A 176 -6.30 -8.74 -6.65
C GLY A 176 -6.66 -8.57 -8.13
N ASP A 177 -5.68 -8.14 -8.92
CA ASP A 177 -5.82 -8.08 -10.38
C ASP A 177 -5.63 -9.48 -11.03
N SER A 178 -5.64 -9.55 -12.36
CA SER A 178 -5.40 -10.77 -13.15
C SER A 178 -3.97 -11.34 -13.11
N ALA A 179 -2.97 -10.57 -12.67
CA ALA A 179 -1.58 -10.96 -12.54
C ALA A 179 -1.26 -11.63 -11.18
N TYR A 180 -2.08 -11.43 -10.16
CA TYR A 180 -1.99 -12.16 -8.88
C TYR A 180 -2.50 -13.61 -9.01
N PRO A 181 -2.01 -14.55 -8.18
CA PRO A 181 -2.58 -15.89 -8.08
C PRO A 181 -3.94 -15.84 -7.37
N LEU A 182 -4.92 -16.59 -7.88
CA LEU A 182 -6.19 -16.83 -7.17
C LEU A 182 -5.95 -17.73 -5.96
N ASP A 183 -6.41 -17.31 -4.79
CA ASP A 183 -6.33 -18.06 -3.53
C ASP A 183 -7.62 -17.88 -2.70
N THR A 184 -7.85 -18.67 -1.66
CA THR A 184 -9.05 -18.59 -0.82
C THR A 184 -9.18 -17.22 -0.13
N PHE A 185 -8.06 -16.61 0.24
CA PHE A 185 -7.94 -15.26 0.80
C PHE A 185 -7.70 -14.17 -0.26
N LEU A 186 -7.63 -14.49 -1.55
CA LEU A 186 -7.36 -13.52 -2.63
C LEU A 186 -8.19 -13.81 -3.89
N MET A 187 -9.28 -13.07 -4.06
CA MET A 187 -10.14 -13.16 -5.24
C MET A 187 -9.55 -12.33 -6.39
N CYS A 188 -9.38 -12.99 -7.54
CA CYS A 188 -8.90 -12.43 -8.80
C CYS A 188 -9.96 -12.63 -9.91
N PRO A 189 -10.03 -11.73 -10.91
CA PRO A 189 -11.01 -11.81 -11.99
C PRO A 189 -10.90 -13.10 -12.82
N PHE A 190 -11.99 -13.49 -13.48
CA PHE A 190 -11.95 -14.49 -14.54
C PHE A 190 -11.12 -13.92 -15.71
N ARG A 191 -10.14 -14.68 -16.20
CA ARG A 191 -9.29 -14.26 -17.32
C ARG A 191 -10.14 -14.13 -18.58
N ASP A 192 -10.17 -12.95 -19.18
CA ASP A 192 -10.86 -12.77 -20.45
C ASP A 192 -10.06 -13.38 -21.59
N ASN A 193 -10.72 -14.27 -22.33
CA ASN A 193 -10.23 -14.94 -23.52
C ASN A 193 -11.19 -14.74 -24.72
N GLY A 194 -12.08 -13.73 -24.64
CA GLY A 194 -13.17 -13.49 -25.59
C GLY A 194 -14.46 -14.25 -25.28
N HIS A 195 -14.45 -15.22 -24.36
CA HIS A 195 -15.56 -16.16 -24.12
C HIS A 195 -16.17 -16.07 -22.71
N LEU A 196 -15.97 -14.95 -21.98
CA LEU A 196 -16.60 -14.74 -20.68
C LEU A 196 -18.13 -14.70 -20.77
N THR A 197 -18.78 -15.49 -19.90
CA THR A 197 -20.23 -15.46 -19.70
C THR A 197 -20.69 -14.14 -19.06
N ASN A 198 -21.99 -13.84 -19.14
CA ASN A 198 -22.54 -12.62 -18.52
C ASN A 198 -22.35 -12.61 -16.98
N ALA A 199 -22.40 -13.77 -16.33
CA ALA A 199 -22.09 -13.92 -14.91
C ALA A 199 -20.63 -13.53 -14.59
N GLN A 200 -19.68 -14.06 -15.36
CA GLN A 200 -18.25 -13.74 -15.21
C GLN A 200 -17.94 -12.27 -15.53
N LYS A 201 -18.66 -11.67 -16.49
CA LYS A 201 -18.58 -10.23 -16.79
C LYS A 201 -19.11 -9.39 -15.63
N LYS A 202 -20.27 -9.73 -15.06
CA LYS A 202 -20.82 -9.05 -13.87
C LYS A 202 -19.84 -9.12 -12.70
N PHE A 203 -19.34 -10.32 -12.38
CA PHE A 203 -18.29 -10.54 -11.38
C PHE A 203 -17.04 -9.68 -11.63
N ASN A 204 -16.49 -9.71 -12.85
CA ASN A 204 -15.28 -8.95 -13.18
C ASN A 204 -15.49 -7.43 -13.05
N VAL A 205 -16.66 -6.91 -13.42
CA VAL A 205 -17.01 -5.48 -13.28
C VAL A 205 -17.18 -5.10 -11.81
N THR A 206 -17.86 -5.90 -11.00
CA THR A 206 -18.03 -5.67 -9.56
C THR A 206 -16.67 -5.68 -8.84
N LEU A 207 -15.84 -6.69 -9.13
CA LEU A 207 -14.48 -6.80 -8.57
C LEU A 207 -13.62 -5.59 -8.97
N SER A 208 -13.60 -5.24 -10.26
CA SER A 208 -12.77 -4.13 -10.76
C SER A 208 -13.23 -2.79 -10.19
N SER A 209 -14.55 -2.53 -10.15
CA SER A 209 -15.10 -1.27 -9.63
C SER A 209 -14.91 -1.11 -8.11
N THR A 210 -14.76 -2.21 -7.37
CA THR A 210 -14.36 -2.22 -5.96
C THR A 210 -12.84 -2.00 -5.81
N ARG A 211 -12.02 -2.62 -6.68
CA ARG A 211 -10.55 -2.46 -6.68
C ARG A 211 -10.05 -1.05 -7.01
N VAL A 212 -10.86 -0.18 -7.61
CA VAL A 212 -10.47 1.23 -7.90
C VAL A 212 -9.89 1.96 -6.66
N VAL A 213 -10.23 1.55 -5.43
CA VAL A 213 -9.65 2.12 -4.20
C VAL A 213 -8.11 2.04 -4.11
N ILE A 214 -7.46 0.96 -4.56
CA ILE A 214 -5.98 0.86 -4.46
C ILE A 214 -5.28 1.71 -5.53
N GLU A 215 -5.90 1.85 -6.71
CA GLU A 215 -5.48 2.81 -7.73
C GLU A 215 -5.63 4.26 -7.24
N MET A 216 -6.76 4.58 -6.58
CA MET A 216 -7.00 5.88 -5.95
C MET A 216 -6.04 6.18 -4.80
N ALA A 217 -5.70 5.18 -3.97
CA ALA A 217 -4.72 5.30 -2.90
C ALA A 217 -3.33 5.65 -3.46
N TYR A 218 -2.86 4.93 -4.50
CA TYR A 218 -1.62 5.25 -5.19
C TYR A 218 -1.66 6.60 -5.93
N GLY A 219 -2.82 6.98 -6.47
CA GLY A 219 -3.06 8.30 -7.06
C GLY A 219 -2.85 9.42 -6.04
N ARG A 220 -3.55 9.36 -4.90
CA ARG A 220 -3.41 10.31 -3.79
C ARG A 220 -1.98 10.35 -3.25
N LEU A 221 -1.36 9.19 -3.01
CA LEU A 221 0.03 9.05 -2.56
C LEU A 221 1.00 9.79 -3.50
N LYS A 222 0.94 9.52 -4.81
CA LYS A 222 1.82 10.13 -5.82
C LYS A 222 1.45 11.59 -6.14
N GLN A 223 0.25 12.05 -5.77
CA GLN A 223 -0.18 13.44 -5.88
C GLN A 223 0.30 14.31 -4.70
N LYS A 224 0.11 13.84 -3.45
CA LYS A 224 0.63 14.50 -2.23
C LYS A 224 2.17 14.41 -2.19
N PHE A 225 2.78 13.25 -2.45
CA PHE A 225 4.24 13.02 -2.37
C PHE A 225 4.91 12.86 -3.75
N ARG A 226 5.08 14.00 -4.45
CA ARG A 226 5.52 14.04 -5.86
C ARG A 226 6.93 13.47 -6.10
N ARG A 227 7.75 13.32 -5.05
CA ARG A 227 9.06 12.62 -5.15
C ARG A 227 8.92 11.20 -5.70
N LEU A 228 7.80 10.53 -5.43
CA LEU A 228 7.51 9.18 -5.93
C LEU A 228 7.14 9.11 -7.41
N LYS A 229 7.00 10.26 -8.11
CA LYS A 229 6.82 10.29 -9.57
C LYS A 229 8.11 10.02 -10.34
N TYR A 230 9.26 10.36 -9.75
CA TYR A 230 10.60 10.02 -10.23
C TYR A 230 11.59 10.14 -9.07
N LEU A 231 11.98 9.02 -8.49
CA LEU A 231 12.72 8.95 -7.25
C LEU A 231 14.22 8.96 -7.51
N GLN A 232 14.80 10.16 -7.65
CA GLN A 232 16.23 10.33 -7.80
C GLN A 232 16.97 9.93 -6.51
N VAL A 233 17.62 8.77 -6.52
CA VAL A 233 18.45 8.25 -5.43
C VAL A 233 19.83 7.84 -5.95
N GLU A 234 20.87 8.05 -5.15
CA GLU A 234 22.25 7.64 -5.47
C GLU A 234 22.42 6.12 -5.43
N LYS A 235 21.59 5.42 -4.64
CA LYS A 235 21.53 3.97 -4.54
C LYS A 235 20.10 3.50 -4.40
N VAL A 236 19.75 2.40 -5.07
CA VAL A 236 18.40 1.82 -5.02
C VAL A 236 18.01 1.32 -3.62
N GLU A 237 18.99 0.89 -2.80
CA GLU A 237 18.77 0.47 -1.41
C GLU A 237 18.12 1.54 -0.52
N TYR A 238 18.21 2.82 -0.91
CA TYR A 238 17.58 3.92 -0.19
C TYR A 238 16.13 4.18 -0.60
N ALA A 239 15.67 3.69 -1.75
CA ALA A 239 14.32 3.97 -2.27
C ALA A 239 13.21 3.57 -1.28
N LYS A 240 13.40 2.44 -0.56
CA LYS A 240 12.49 1.97 0.50
C LYS A 240 12.24 2.98 1.62
N TYR A 241 13.22 3.84 1.96
CA TYR A 241 13.03 4.86 2.99
C TYR A 241 12.13 6.00 2.52
N TYR A 242 12.30 6.46 1.28
CA TYR A 242 11.44 7.48 0.67
C TYR A 242 10.01 6.95 0.47
N ILE A 243 9.88 5.73 -0.03
CA ILE A 243 8.59 5.07 -0.28
C ILE A 243 7.83 4.85 1.04
N MET A 244 8.48 4.26 2.05
CA MET A 244 7.84 4.00 3.33
C MET A 244 7.47 5.30 4.07
N ALA A 245 8.35 6.31 4.07
CA ALA A 245 8.06 7.60 4.69
C ALA A 245 6.86 8.29 4.02
N ALA A 246 6.73 8.22 2.69
CA ALA A 246 5.56 8.74 1.98
C ALA A 246 4.28 7.96 2.29
N CYS A 247 4.33 6.62 2.40
CA CYS A 247 3.16 5.81 2.75
C CYS A 247 2.70 6.05 4.20
N VAL A 248 3.65 6.18 5.14
CA VAL A 248 3.37 6.58 6.53
C VAL A 248 2.72 7.97 6.59
N LEU A 249 3.27 8.96 5.89
CA LEU A 249 2.70 10.31 5.86
C LEU A 249 1.35 10.37 5.12
N HIS A 250 1.11 9.50 4.14
CA HIS A 250 -0.19 9.36 3.46
C HIS A 250 -1.28 8.87 4.42
N ASN A 251 -0.99 7.83 5.21
CA ASN A 251 -1.94 7.36 6.23
C ASN A 251 -2.19 8.43 7.29
N VAL A 252 -1.13 9.07 7.82
CA VAL A 252 -1.26 10.18 8.78
C VAL A 252 -2.10 11.33 8.22
N CYS A 253 -1.98 11.65 6.92
CA CYS A 253 -2.87 12.62 6.30
C CYS A 253 -4.32 12.15 6.30
N ILE A 254 -4.61 10.88 6.00
CA ILE A 254 -5.99 10.37 6.00
C ILE A 254 -6.54 10.34 7.43
N ASP A 255 -5.76 9.95 8.44
CA ASP A 255 -6.21 9.97 9.84
C ASP A 255 -6.58 11.40 10.29
N GLU A 256 -5.75 12.39 9.98
CA GLU A 256 -5.98 13.80 10.37
C GLU A 256 -7.04 14.49 9.46
N ASP A 257 -7.28 13.98 8.23
CA ASP A 257 -8.42 14.35 7.37
C ASP A 257 -9.74 13.75 7.97
N ASP A 258 -9.81 12.44 8.25
CA ASP A 258 -10.97 11.70 8.81
C ASP A 258 -11.45 12.22 10.18
N ASN A 259 -10.52 12.64 11.05
CA ASN A 259 -10.82 13.18 12.38
C ASN A 259 -11.64 14.50 12.35
N GLN A 260 -11.80 15.12 11.17
CA GLN A 260 -12.63 16.32 11.00
C GLN A 260 -14.07 15.99 10.56
N ASP A 261 -14.31 14.82 9.97
CA ASP A 261 -15.60 14.41 9.39
C ASP A 261 -16.44 13.49 10.30
N SER A 262 -15.85 12.88 11.33
CA SER A 262 -16.36 11.67 11.99
C SER A 262 -17.48 11.86 13.04
N SER A 263 -18.50 12.69 12.77
CA SER A 263 -19.59 13.00 13.71
C SER A 263 -20.96 12.30 13.45
N CYS A 264 -21.00 10.97 13.28
CA CYS A 264 -22.20 10.10 13.45
C CYS A 264 -21.90 8.57 13.48
N SER A 265 -22.82 7.73 14.01
CA SER A 265 -22.75 6.26 14.29
C SER A 265 -23.01 5.31 13.07
N ASN A 266 -22.57 4.04 12.95
CA ASN A 266 -22.23 2.87 13.84
C ASN A 266 -23.43 1.96 14.24
N ALA A 267 -23.39 0.60 14.33
CA ALA A 267 -22.44 -0.46 13.85
C ALA A 267 -22.98 -1.92 14.13
N SER A 268 -22.33 -2.98 13.59
CA SER A 268 -22.40 -4.44 13.98
C SER A 268 -23.69 -5.26 13.66
N GLU A 269 -23.80 -6.62 13.72
CA GLU A 269 -23.08 -7.76 14.39
C GLU A 269 -22.84 -9.03 13.49
N ASP A 270 -22.22 -10.13 14.01
CA ASP A 270 -21.76 -11.36 13.29
C ASP A 270 -21.50 -12.61 14.21
N ILE A 271 -21.29 -13.85 13.68
CA ILE A 271 -20.38 -14.95 14.18
C ILE A 271 -20.38 -16.31 13.38
N ASN A 272 -19.23 -17.01 13.36
CA ASN A 272 -18.91 -18.48 13.35
C ASN A 272 -19.42 -19.52 12.30
N ALA A 273 -18.68 -20.59 11.91
CA ALA A 273 -17.22 -20.93 11.98
C ALA A 273 -16.81 -22.24 11.21
N GLY A 274 -15.65 -22.26 10.53
CA GLY A 274 -14.92 -23.49 10.06
C GLY A 274 -14.25 -23.40 8.66
N SER A 275 -13.56 -24.42 8.07
CA SER A 275 -12.56 -25.43 8.54
C SER A 275 -12.42 -26.64 7.56
N VAL A 276 -11.29 -27.26 7.13
CA VAL A 276 -9.83 -26.98 6.95
C VAL A 276 -9.27 -28.02 5.90
N GLY A 277 -8.12 -27.82 5.23
CA GLY A 277 -7.35 -28.91 4.55
C GLY A 277 -6.56 -28.55 3.27
N GLU A 278 -5.22 -28.44 3.32
CA GLU A 278 -4.40 -27.69 2.33
C GLU A 278 -4.27 -28.19 0.87
N GLU A 279 -4.42 -29.47 0.51
CA GLU A 279 -4.32 -29.86 -0.92
C GLU A 279 -5.53 -29.38 -1.74
N LEU A 280 -6.63 -28.98 -1.08
CA LEU A 280 -7.86 -28.50 -1.69
C LEU A 280 -7.81 -27.01 -2.08
N VAL A 281 -6.76 -26.25 -1.75
CA VAL A 281 -6.74 -24.78 -1.89
C VAL A 281 -7.04 -24.32 -3.33
N ASN A 282 -6.50 -25.00 -4.33
CA ASN A 282 -6.70 -24.64 -5.74
C ASN A 282 -8.09 -25.05 -6.27
N SER A 283 -8.81 -25.97 -5.64
CA SER A 283 -10.24 -26.22 -5.91
C SER A 283 -11.13 -25.25 -5.13
N ALA A 284 -10.93 -25.13 -3.81
CA ALA A 284 -11.70 -24.26 -2.93
C ALA A 284 -11.67 -22.78 -3.37
N ALA A 285 -10.52 -22.26 -3.81
CA ALA A 285 -10.41 -20.89 -4.32
C ALA A 285 -11.19 -20.68 -5.64
N LYS A 286 -11.36 -21.72 -6.47
CA LYS A 286 -12.23 -21.67 -7.66
C LYS A 286 -13.70 -21.77 -7.27
N GLU A 287 -14.02 -22.63 -6.30
CA GLU A 287 -15.37 -22.88 -5.80
C GLU A 287 -15.94 -21.64 -5.12
N LYS A 288 -15.25 -21.05 -4.14
CA LYS A 288 -15.57 -19.74 -3.54
C LYS A 288 -15.80 -18.66 -4.59
N ARG A 289 -14.98 -18.63 -5.65
CA ARG A 289 -15.16 -17.65 -6.74
C ARG A 289 -16.41 -17.90 -7.58
N LEU A 290 -16.77 -19.16 -7.82
CA LEU A 290 -18.00 -19.53 -8.53
C LEU A 290 -19.24 -19.26 -7.66
N GLU A 291 -19.17 -19.53 -6.37
CA GLU A 291 -20.21 -19.21 -5.37
C GLU A 291 -20.45 -17.69 -5.31
N ILE A 292 -19.41 -16.87 -5.12
CA ILE A 292 -19.53 -15.41 -5.15
C ILE A 292 -20.07 -14.92 -6.49
N MET A 293 -19.69 -15.54 -7.62
CA MET A 293 -20.25 -15.21 -8.94
C MET A 293 -21.74 -15.55 -9.05
N GLN A 294 -22.22 -16.62 -8.41
CA GLN A 294 -23.63 -16.99 -8.37
C GLN A 294 -24.44 -16.05 -7.44
N ASN A 295 -23.89 -15.73 -6.27
CA ASN A 295 -24.50 -14.82 -5.30
C ASN A 295 -24.52 -13.35 -5.79
N LEU A 296 -23.72 -13.01 -6.81
CA LEU A 296 -23.70 -11.71 -7.47
C LEU A 296 -24.68 -11.58 -8.65
N LEU A 297 -25.47 -12.60 -9.03
CA LEU A 297 -26.32 -12.58 -10.25
C LEU A 297 -27.63 -11.77 -10.13
#